data_AF-A0A497UAD9-F1
#
_entry.id   AF-A0A497UAD9-F1
#
_cell.length_a   1.000
_cell.length_b   1.000
_cell.length_c   1.000
_cell.angle_alpha   90.00
_cell.angle_beta   90.00
_cell.angle_gamma   90.00
#
_symmetry.space_group_name_H-M   'P 1'
#
loop_
_entity.id
_entity.type
_entity.pdbx_description
1 polymer ?
#
loop_
_entity_poly.entity_id
_entity_poly.type
_entity_poly.pdbx_seq_one_letter_code
_entity_poly.pdbx_strand_id
1 'polypeptide(L)'
;MMEISEDSLFQSVKEIIRQSREKVFRIANSTLLLTYWQIGKLIVEDEQQGKERAEYGKYTLKKLSQKLTSEFGKGFDYTNLSNMRKFYTAFPIVDTLSQQLSWSHYRLLIRLDHAESRRMKIF
;
A
#
# COMPACT_ATOMS: atom_id res chain seq x y z
N MET A 1 25.54 43.59 16.95
CA MET A 1 24.29 42.99 17.45
C MET A 1 23.74 42.19 16.27
N MET A 2 23.79 40.87 16.32
CA MET A 2 23.43 40.01 15.19
C MET A 2 21.90 39.97 15.14
N GLU A 3 21.29 40.64 14.16
CA GLU A 3 19.89 40.42 13.84
C GLU A 3 19.72 38.92 13.58
N ILE A 4 19.08 38.21 14.51
CA ILE A 4 18.46 36.94 14.19
C ILE A 4 17.31 37.34 13.26
N SER A 5 17.65 37.50 11.98
CA SER A 5 16.74 37.91 10.92
C SER A 5 15.52 37.01 11.03
N GLU A 6 14.33 37.61 11.06
CA GLU A 6 13.04 36.93 11.11
C GLU A 6 12.94 35.77 10.10
N ASP A 7 13.69 35.88 8.99
CA ASP A 7 13.86 34.85 7.98
C ASP A 7 14.58 33.59 8.50
N SER A 8 15.58 33.72 9.37
CA SER A 8 16.30 32.58 9.97
C SER A 8 15.43 31.76 10.93
N LEU A 9 14.59 32.42 11.73
CA LEU A 9 13.60 31.75 12.58
C LEU A 9 12.53 31.07 11.73
N PHE A 10 12.01 31.77 10.73
CA PHE A 10 11.03 31.22 9.79
C PHE A 10 11.57 29.99 9.05
N GLN A 11 12.79 30.03 8.50
CA GLN A 11 13.40 28.87 7.84
C GLN A 11 13.57 27.70 8.81
N SER A 12 13.99 27.95 10.05
CA SER A 12 14.16 26.90 11.06
C SER A 12 12.84 26.22 11.41
N VAL A 13 11.77 27.00 11.63
CA VAL A 13 10.42 26.47 11.90
C VAL A 13 9.88 25.71 10.68
N LYS A 14 10.04 26.27 9.48
CA LYS A 14 9.62 25.64 8.22
C LYS A 14 10.30 24.28 8.02
N GLU A 15 11.59 24.18 8.32
CA GLU A 15 12.34 22.94 8.18
C GLU A 15 11.88 21.87 9.17
N ILE A 16 11.60 22.22 10.42
CA ILE A 16 11.01 21.30 11.41
C ILE A 16 9.66 20.78 10.91
N ILE A 17 8.79 21.65 10.39
CA ILE A 17 7.48 21.26 9.84
C ILE A 17 7.65 20.31 8.65
N ARG A 18 8.58 20.61 7.73
CA ARG A 18 8.86 19.77 6.56
C ARG A 18 9.33 18.38 6.98
N GLN A 19 10.34 18.30 7.85
CA GLN A 19 10.88 17.04 8.34
C GLN A 19 9.82 16.20 9.10
N SER A 20 8.99 16.86 9.91
CA SER A 20 7.89 16.20 10.63
C SER A 20 6.88 15.59 9.67
N ARG A 21 6.44 16.35 8.66
CA ARG A 21 5.50 15.86 7.63
C ARG A 21 6.08 14.69 6.84
N GLU A 22 7.34 14.77 6.44
CA GLU A 22 8.02 13.68 5.75
C GLU A 22 8.13 12.42 6.60
N LYS A 23 8.42 12.57 7.90
CA LYS A 23 8.48 11.44 8.83
C LYS A 23 7.11 10.77 8.99
N VAL A 24 6.05 11.56 9.19
CA VAL A 24 4.68 11.05 9.28
C VAL A 24 4.29 10.34 7.98
N PHE A 25 4.60 10.92 6.83
CA PHE A 25 4.33 10.32 5.52
C PHE A 25 5.03 8.97 5.37
N ARG A 26 6.33 8.87 5.69
CA ARG A 26 7.07 7.61 5.60
C ARG A 26 6.48 6.53 6.49
N ILE A 27 6.20 6.85 7.76
CA ILE A 27 5.62 5.89 8.72
C ILE A 27 4.23 5.43 8.25
N ALA A 28 3.37 6.37 7.84
CA ALA A 28 2.04 6.04 7.34
C ALA A 28 2.11 5.17 6.08
N ASN A 29 3.00 5.51 5.15
CA ASN A 29 3.18 4.75 3.91
C ASN A 29 3.63 3.30 4.20
N SER A 30 4.67 3.11 5.01
CA SER A 30 5.16 1.76 5.36
C SER A 30 4.09 0.95 6.08
N THR A 31 3.34 1.56 7.00
CA THR A 31 2.24 0.91 7.73
C THR A 31 1.14 0.47 6.76
N LEU A 32 0.71 1.36 5.85
CA LEU A 32 -0.33 1.06 4.88
C LEU A 32 0.09 -0.05 3.92
N LEU A 33 1.33 -0.03 3.42
CA LEU A 33 1.84 -1.08 2.53
C LEU A 33 1.87 -2.43 3.22
N LEU A 34 2.34 -2.49 4.46
CA LEU A 34 2.35 -3.73 5.23
C LEU A 34 0.92 -4.26 5.45
N THR A 35 -0.01 -3.39 5.85
CA THR A 35 -1.42 -3.76 6.03
C THR A 35 -2.02 -4.33 4.75
N TYR A 36 -1.81 -3.64 3.61
CA TYR A 36 -2.34 -4.09 2.32
C TYR A 36 -1.71 -5.39 1.85
N TRP A 37 -0.42 -5.60 2.12
CA TRP A 37 0.28 -6.86 1.85
C TRP A 37 -0.30 -8.01 2.69
N GLN A 38 -0.51 -7.79 3.99
CA GLN A 38 -1.07 -8.79 4.91
C GLN A 38 -2.50 -9.17 4.54
N ILE A 39 -3.34 -8.19 4.17
CA ILE A 39 -4.70 -8.45 3.67
C ILE A 39 -4.63 -9.29 2.38
N GLY A 40 -3.74 -8.92 1.45
CA GLY A 40 -3.51 -9.67 0.22
C GLY A 40 -3.13 -11.13 0.48
N LYS A 41 -2.23 -11.36 1.44
CA LYS A 41 -1.81 -12.69 1.90
C LYS A 41 -3.00 -13.51 2.40
N LEU A 42 -3.79 -12.96 3.31
CA LEU A 42 -4.97 -13.64 3.87
C LEU A 42 -5.99 -14.01 2.79
N ILE A 43 -6.22 -13.13 1.81
CA ILE A 43 -7.12 -13.42 0.69
C ILE A 43 -6.60 -14.60 -0.14
N VAL A 44 -5.31 -14.63 -0.47
CA VAL A 44 -4.72 -15.71 -1.27
C VAL A 44 -4.73 -17.03 -0.51
N GLU A 45 -4.41 -17.03 0.78
CA GLU A 45 -4.43 -18.22 1.63
C GLU A 45 -5.85 -18.80 1.76
N ASP A 46 -6.88 -17.96 1.93
CA ASP A 46 -8.29 -18.38 1.97
C ASP A 46 -8.75 -18.98 0.63
N GLU A 47 -8.37 -18.36 -0.50
CA GLU A 47 -8.67 -18.87 -1.85
C GLU A 47 -8.03 -20.24 -2.12
N GLN A 48 -6.83 -20.50 -1.58
CA GLN A 48 -6.12 -21.78 -1.72
C GLN A 48 -6.75 -22.90 -0.88
N GLN A 49 -7.26 -22.59 0.32
CA GLN A 49 -7.94 -23.56 1.18
C GLN A 49 -9.35 -23.91 0.66
N GLY A 50 -10.03 -22.95 0.05
CA GLY A 50 -11.35 -23.12 -0.54
C GLY A 50 -11.31 -23.55 -2.01
N LYS A 51 -10.84 -24.77 -2.32
CA LYS A 51 -10.88 -25.43 -3.66
C LYS A 51 -10.91 -24.44 -4.84
N GLU A 52 -9.75 -23.96 -5.27
CA GLU A 52 -9.46 -23.13 -6.47
C GLU A 52 -10.61 -23.03 -7.50
N ARG A 53 -11.64 -22.24 -7.23
CA ARG A 53 -12.64 -21.86 -8.23
C ARG A 53 -12.62 -20.36 -8.32
N ALA A 54 -12.30 -19.85 -9.51
CA ALA A 54 -12.32 -18.41 -9.80
C ALA A 54 -13.67 -17.77 -9.42
N GLU A 55 -14.76 -18.52 -9.52
CA GLU A 55 -16.11 -18.14 -9.07
C GLU A 55 -16.22 -18.00 -7.54
N TYR A 56 -15.61 -18.92 -6.77
CA TYR A 56 -15.61 -18.89 -5.31
C TYR A 56 -14.83 -17.67 -4.79
N GLY A 57 -13.62 -17.44 -5.30
CA GLY A 57 -12.80 -16.28 -4.91
C GLY A 57 -13.47 -14.95 -5.21
N LYS A 58 -14.14 -14.81 -6.37
CA LYS A 58 -14.91 -13.60 -6.71
C LYS A 58 -16.06 -13.34 -5.73
N TYR A 59 -16.79 -14.39 -5.34
CA TYR A 59 -17.92 -14.26 -4.41
C TYR A 59 -17.46 -13.92 -2.99
N THR A 60 -16.42 -14.60 -2.50
CA THR A 60 -15.83 -14.34 -1.18
C THR A 60 -15.28 -12.92 -1.09
N LEU A 61 -14.53 -12.47 -2.10
CA LEU A 61 -13.96 -11.13 -2.12
C LEU A 61 -15.05 -10.04 -2.17
N LYS A 62 -16.14 -10.27 -2.91
CA LYS A 62 -17.28 -9.36 -2.95
C LYS A 62 -17.95 -9.23 -1.58
N LYS A 63 -18.22 -10.34 -0.90
CA LYS A 63 -18.76 -10.31 0.48
C LYS A 63 -17.83 -9.62 1.46
N LEU A 64 -16.53 -9.92 1.39
CA LEU A 64 -15.52 -9.30 2.23
C LEU A 64 -15.50 -7.78 2.03
N SER A 65 -15.54 -7.32 0.78
CA SER A 65 -15.56 -5.88 0.46
C SER A 65 -16.79 -5.17 1.03
N GLN A 66 -17.97 -5.79 0.98
CA GLN A 66 -19.19 -5.22 1.53
C GLN A 66 -19.08 -5.02 3.05
N LYS A 67 -18.60 -6.04 3.77
CA LYS A 67 -18.40 -5.95 5.22
C LYS A 67 -17.36 -4.91 5.60
N LEU A 68 -16.17 -4.98 4.99
CA LEU A 68 -15.08 -4.05 5.30
C LEU A 68 -15.41 -2.61 4.90
N THR A 69 -16.09 -2.38 3.78
CA THR A 69 -16.54 -1.03 3.40
C THR A 69 -17.60 -0.50 4.38
N SER A 70 -18.47 -1.37 4.90
CA SER A 70 -19.46 -0.97 5.91
C SER A 70 -18.82 -0.61 7.25
N GLU A 71 -17.73 -1.27 7.62
CA GLU A 71 -17.06 -1.08 8.93
C GLU A 71 -16.00 0.02 8.89
N PHE A 72 -15.17 0.05 7.85
CA PHE A 72 -14.00 0.93 7.74
C PHE A 72 -14.15 2.01 6.66
N GLY A 73 -15.20 1.95 5.83
CA GLY A 73 -15.47 2.95 4.82
C GLY A 73 -14.63 2.82 3.55
N LYS A 74 -14.31 3.97 2.95
CA LYS A 74 -13.62 4.07 1.65
C LYS A 74 -12.23 3.42 1.74
N GLY A 75 -11.84 2.69 0.69
CA GLY A 75 -10.55 2.01 0.61
C GLY A 75 -10.61 0.50 0.84
N PHE A 76 -11.77 -0.06 1.18
CA PHE A 76 -11.95 -1.52 1.29
C PHE A 76 -12.99 -2.08 0.33
N ASP A 77 -13.20 -1.37 -0.79
CA ASP A 77 -14.04 -1.84 -1.87
C ASP A 77 -13.40 -3.04 -2.60
N TYR A 78 -14.21 -3.71 -3.43
CA TYR A 78 -13.79 -4.88 -4.19
C TYR A 78 -12.53 -4.62 -5.04
N THR A 79 -12.43 -3.44 -5.65
CA THR A 79 -11.29 -3.07 -6.49
C THR A 79 -10.02 -2.97 -5.66
N ASN A 80 -10.08 -2.35 -4.48
CA ASN A 80 -8.90 -2.20 -3.64
C ASN A 80 -8.48 -3.54 -3.03
N LEU A 81 -9.41 -4.38 -2.57
CA LEU A 81 -9.07 -5.73 -2.11
C LEU A 81 -8.49 -6.61 -3.24
N SER A 82 -9.01 -6.48 -4.46
CA SER A 82 -8.43 -7.15 -5.63
C SER A 82 -6.99 -6.69 -5.92
N ASN A 83 -6.70 -5.40 -5.77
CA ASN A 83 -5.34 -4.89 -5.88
C ASN A 83 -4.44 -5.41 -4.75
N MET A 84 -4.93 -5.49 -3.50
CA MET A 84 -4.20 -6.05 -2.37
C MET A 84 -3.86 -7.53 -2.61
N ARG A 85 -4.82 -8.31 -3.11
CA ARG A 85 -4.58 -9.70 -3.52
C ARG A 85 -3.46 -9.80 -4.55
N LYS A 86 -3.57 -9.04 -5.65
CA LYS A 86 -2.54 -9.00 -6.70
C LYS A 86 -1.19 -8.51 -6.18
N PHE A 87 -1.20 -7.56 -5.23
CA PHE A 87 0.00 -7.03 -4.62
C PHE A 87 0.79 -8.13 -3.90
N TYR A 88 0.12 -8.94 -3.08
CA TYR A 88 0.77 -10.09 -2.43
C TYR A 88 1.25 -11.12 -3.47
N THR A 89 0.45 -11.43 -4.49
CA THR A 89 0.86 -12.36 -5.55
C THR A 89 2.10 -11.89 -6.30
N ALA A 90 2.21 -10.58 -6.59
CA ALA A 90 3.36 -10.00 -7.30
C ALA A 90 4.60 -9.85 -6.40
N PHE A 91 4.40 -9.54 -5.12
CA PHE A 91 5.46 -9.30 -4.14
C PHE A 91 5.28 -10.19 -2.90
N PRO A 92 5.52 -11.52 -2.99
CA PRO A 92 5.26 -12.45 -1.89
C PRO A 92 6.24 -12.33 -0.71
N ILE A 93 7.32 -11.55 -0.85
CA ILE A 93 8.33 -11.32 0.19
C ILE A 93 8.23 -9.87 0.66
N VAL A 94 7.87 -9.67 1.92
CA VAL A 94 7.67 -8.33 2.51
C VAL A 94 8.92 -7.45 2.47
N ASP A 95 10.11 -8.04 2.59
CA ASP A 95 11.39 -7.29 2.59
C ASP A 95 11.71 -6.66 1.22
N THR A 96 11.02 -7.07 0.15
CA THR A 96 11.15 -6.45 -1.18
C THR A 96 10.37 -5.14 -1.31
N LEU A 97 9.62 -4.76 -0.27
CA LEU A 97 8.83 -3.54 -0.30
C LEU A 97 9.71 -2.31 -0.04
N SER A 98 9.84 -1.46 -1.06
CA SER A 98 10.58 -0.21 -0.97
C SER A 98 9.79 0.83 -0.17
N GLN A 99 10.44 1.38 0.86
CA GLN A 99 9.88 2.48 1.66
C GLN A 99 9.74 3.79 0.87
N GLN A 100 10.38 3.90 -0.29
CA GLN A 100 10.30 5.06 -1.18
C GLN A 100 9.08 5.02 -2.10
N LEU A 101 8.48 3.84 -2.31
CA LEU A 101 7.31 3.67 -3.17
C LEU A 101 6.03 3.79 -2.35
N SER A 102 5.06 4.53 -2.88
CA SER A 102 3.72 4.63 -2.28
C SER A 102 2.74 3.60 -2.83
N TRP A 103 1.58 3.42 -2.18
CA TRP A 103 0.53 2.54 -2.69
C TRP A 103 0.15 2.81 -4.16
N SER A 104 0.14 4.08 -4.58
CA SER A 104 -0.12 4.42 -5.99
C SER A 104 0.95 3.91 -6.94
N HIS A 105 2.23 3.91 -6.53
CA HIS A 105 3.32 3.32 -7.30
C HIS A 105 3.12 1.81 -7.44
N TYR A 106 2.81 1.11 -6.35
CA TYR A 106 2.55 -0.33 -6.38
C TYR A 106 1.35 -0.70 -7.23
N ARG A 107 0.26 0.08 -7.19
CA ARG A 107 -0.88 -0.11 -8.09
C ARG A 107 -0.51 0.04 -9.56
N LEU A 108 0.41 0.94 -9.89
CA LEU A 108 0.92 1.08 -11.26
C LEU A 108 1.74 -0.15 -11.65
N LEU A 109 2.68 -0.58 -10.80
CA LEU A 109 3.51 -1.77 -11.04
C LEU A 109 2.67 -3.03 -11.26
N ILE A 110 1.67 -3.27 -10.42
CA ILE A 110 0.74 -4.41 -10.55
C ILE A 110 -0.03 -4.38 -11.88
N ARG A 111 -0.34 -3.18 -12.39
CA ARG A 111 -1.01 -3.03 -13.70
C ARG A 111 -0.07 -3.27 -14.87
N LEU A 112 1.18 -2.85 -14.75
CA LEU A 112 2.20 -2.99 -15.78
C LEU A 112 2.74 -4.43 -15.88
N ASP A 113 2.68 -5.21 -14.80
CA ASP A 113 3.10 -6.63 -14.78
C ASP A 113 2.23 -7.53 -15.68
N HIS A 114 1.08 -7.04 -16.15
CA HIS A 114 0.30 -7.71 -17.19
C HIS A 114 0.91 -7.60 -18.61
N ALA A 115 1.87 -6.69 -18.84
CA ALA A 115 2.38 -6.41 -20.18
C ALA A 115 3.68 -7.15 -20.51
N GLU A 116 4.70 -7.18 -19.64
CA GLU A 116 5.96 -7.95 -19.81
C GLU A 116 6.96 -7.56 -18.71
N SER A 117 6.99 -8.16 -17.50
CA SER A 117 8.22 -8.16 -16.66
C SER A 117 8.11 -8.93 -15.33
N ARG A 118 8.30 -10.25 -15.38
CA ARG A 118 8.74 -11.05 -14.22
C ARG A 118 10.22 -10.80 -13.81
N ARG A 119 10.84 -9.73 -14.30
CA ARG A 119 12.29 -9.44 -14.15
C ARG A 119 12.61 -8.02 -13.72
N MET A 120 11.79 -7.41 -12.88
CA MET A 120 12.28 -6.27 -12.10
C MET A 120 12.32 -6.67 -10.63
N LYS A 121 13.43 -7.35 -10.27
CA LYS A 121 13.98 -7.22 -8.93
C LYS A 121 14.20 -5.73 -8.71
N ILE A 122 13.29 -5.10 -8.00
CA ILE A 122 13.46 -3.74 -7.55
C ILE A 122 14.54 -3.85 -6.47
N PHE A 123 15.77 -3.51 -6.87
CA PHE A 123 17.05 -3.46 -6.15
C PHE A 123 17.14 -4.19 -4.80
#